data_AF-A0A8E2JKM8-F1
#
_entry.id   AF-A0A8E2JKM8-F1
#
_cell.length_a   1.000
_cell.length_b   1.000
_cell.length_c   1.000
_cell.angle_alpha   90.00
_cell.angle_beta   90.00
_cell.angle_gamma   90.00
#
_symmetry.space_group_name_H-M   'P 1'
#
loop_
_entity.id
_entity.type
_entity.pdbx_description
1 polymer ?
#
loop_
_entity_poly.entity_id
_entity_poly.type
_entity_poly.pdbx_seq_one_letter_code
_entity_poly.pdbx_strand_id
1 'polypeptide(L)'
;MPPRPFPYAFRVGADVCHIPRIRRIITKPALPNRSTYYHLDKFLGKVLTEREQKSFWVRFHSARNALGPNLGGASSYLAGRWAAKEAIIKAVKPRILTPHEIIILHESMSIQNSDREVYAIVLDRPDLSLIDELSGRAEQADKSSSNEEEHKEGSSGELKPTDKPSSNEKTLLTQKWDKSGGETSKPLDLLDGQIVKLSISHDGEYAFAVCIAPEMPRLSDAGGKAAARNGEIL
;
A
#
# COMPACT_ATOMS: atom_id res chain seq x y z
N MET A 1 41.15 25.90 3.09
CA MET A 1 40.51 25.03 2.08
C MET A 1 39.00 25.17 2.19
N PRO A 2 38.24 25.26 1.08
CA PRO A 2 36.79 25.19 1.14
C PRO A 2 36.34 23.78 1.60
N PRO A 3 35.19 23.67 2.29
CA PRO A 3 34.62 22.38 2.65
C PRO A 3 34.29 21.57 1.38
N ARG A 4 34.56 20.25 1.42
CA ARG A 4 34.23 19.32 0.33
C ARG A 4 32.84 18.71 0.58
N PRO A 5 32.00 18.54 -0.46
CA PRO A 5 30.71 17.91 -0.30
C PRO A 5 30.86 16.42 0.06
N PHE A 6 29.81 15.87 0.67
CA PHE A 6 29.75 14.44 0.97
C PHE A 6 29.75 13.63 -0.36
N PRO A 7 30.54 12.54 -0.46
CA PRO A 7 30.81 11.88 -1.74
C PRO A 7 29.63 11.11 -2.33
N TYR A 8 28.62 10.74 -1.54
CA TYR A 8 27.44 10.01 -2.00
C TYR A 8 26.19 10.79 -1.65
N ALA A 9 25.48 11.31 -2.64
CA ALA A 9 24.28 12.11 -2.40
C ALA A 9 23.11 11.21 -1.94
N PHE A 10 23.04 10.93 -0.63
CA PHE A 10 21.91 10.26 0.02
C PHE A 10 21.57 10.92 1.35
N ARG A 11 20.34 10.69 1.79
CA ARG A 11 19.82 11.17 3.07
C ARG A 11 19.35 9.98 3.90
N VAL A 12 19.51 10.12 5.21
CA VAL A 12 19.03 9.16 6.19
C VAL A 12 17.77 9.71 6.84
N GLY A 13 16.77 8.86 6.97
CA GLY A 13 15.55 9.12 7.73
C GLY A 13 15.44 8.15 8.88
N ALA A 14 15.00 8.63 10.04
CA ALA A 14 14.74 7.81 11.21
C ALA A 14 13.46 8.26 11.91
N ASP A 15 12.69 7.32 12.44
CA ASP A 15 11.53 7.61 13.27
C ASP A 15 11.28 6.51 14.31
N VAL A 16 10.68 6.91 15.42
CA VAL A 16 10.26 6.03 16.50
C VAL A 16 8.79 6.26 16.82
N CYS A 17 8.02 5.17 16.90
CA CYS A 17 6.59 5.21 17.15
C CYS A 17 6.24 4.38 18.40
N HIS A 18 5.59 5.02 19.35
CA HIS A 18 5.08 4.37 20.56
C HIS A 18 3.82 3.54 20.24
N ILE A 19 3.91 2.22 20.36
CA ILE A 19 2.84 1.26 19.99
C ILE A 19 1.56 1.47 20.81
N PRO A 20 1.60 1.68 22.15
CA PRO A 20 0.40 1.98 22.93
C PRO A 20 -0.35 3.23 22.46
N ARG A 21 0.34 4.22 21.87
CA ARG A 21 -0.30 5.40 21.27
C ARG A 21 -1.18 4.98 20.09
N ILE A 22 -0.64 4.16 19.18
CA ILE A 22 -1.40 3.65 18.03
C ILE A 22 -2.57 2.80 18.49
N ARG A 23 -2.34 1.90 19.46
CA ARG A 23 -3.39 1.09 20.08
C ARG A 23 -4.55 1.96 20.57
N ARG A 24 -4.26 3.01 21.34
CA ARG A 24 -5.28 3.94 21.87
C ARG A 24 -6.05 4.66 20.77
N ILE A 25 -5.40 4.99 19.64
CA ILE A 25 -6.07 5.64 18.51
C ILE A 25 -7.06 4.68 17.86
N ILE A 26 -6.65 3.45 17.53
CA ILE A 26 -7.48 2.50 16.79
C ILE A 26 -8.59 1.87 17.66
N THR A 27 -8.43 1.82 18.98
CA THR A 27 -9.45 1.33 19.92
C THR A 27 -10.31 2.43 20.54
N LYS A 28 -10.18 3.68 20.07
CA LYS A 28 -10.99 4.79 20.58
C LYS A 28 -12.48 4.44 20.39
N PRO A 29 -13.36 4.68 21.38
CA PRO A 29 -14.78 4.43 21.19
C PRO A 29 -15.34 5.26 20.03
N ALA A 30 -16.14 4.62 19.19
CA ALA A 30 -16.85 5.28 18.11
C ALA A 30 -18.02 6.12 18.66
N LEU A 31 -18.40 7.17 17.93
CA LEU A 31 -19.64 7.90 18.21
C LEU A 31 -20.85 7.00 17.94
N PRO A 32 -22.02 7.26 18.56
CA PRO A 32 -23.21 6.39 18.46
C PRO A 32 -23.66 6.06 17.03
N ASN A 33 -23.39 6.96 16.06
CA ASN A 33 -23.78 6.81 14.66
C ASN A 33 -22.63 6.35 13.75
N ARG A 34 -21.57 5.77 14.31
CA ARG A 34 -20.39 5.31 13.57
C ARG A 34 -20.14 3.84 13.80
N SER A 35 -19.56 3.18 12.79
CA SER A 35 -19.05 1.81 12.92
C SER A 35 -18.14 1.69 14.14
N THR A 36 -18.26 0.59 14.88
CA THR A 36 -17.36 0.23 15.99
C THR A 36 -15.89 0.24 15.57
N TYR A 37 -15.60 0.05 14.29
CA TYR A 37 -14.26 0.01 13.71
C TYR A 37 -13.80 1.33 13.07
N TYR A 38 -14.60 2.40 13.20
CA TYR A 38 -14.39 3.68 12.50
C TYR A 38 -12.98 4.25 12.65
N HIS A 39 -12.39 4.20 13.85
CA HIS A 39 -11.05 4.78 14.07
C HIS A 39 -9.94 3.90 13.50
N LEU A 40 -10.13 2.58 13.46
CA LEU A 40 -9.23 1.69 12.74
C LEU A 40 -9.28 2.02 11.25
N ASP A 41 -10.47 2.04 10.65
CA ASP A 41 -10.65 2.31 9.22
C ASP A 41 -10.08 3.69 8.84
N LYS A 42 -10.35 4.72 9.67
CA LYS A 42 -9.79 6.06 9.48
C LYS A 42 -8.26 6.09 9.58
N PHE A 43 -7.68 5.30 10.49
CA PHE A 43 -6.23 5.21 10.63
C PHE A 43 -5.61 4.48 9.43
N LEU A 44 -6.20 3.36 9.01
CA LEU A 44 -5.78 2.60 7.82
C LEU A 44 -5.81 3.49 6.57
N GLY A 45 -6.94 4.16 6.31
CA GLY A 45 -7.09 5.06 5.17
C GLY A 45 -6.20 6.30 5.22
N LYS A 46 -5.66 6.66 6.39
CA LYS A 46 -4.69 7.76 6.51
C LYS A 46 -3.25 7.31 6.23
N VAL A 47 -2.90 6.10 6.65
CA VAL A 47 -1.49 5.67 6.74
C VAL A 47 -1.14 4.68 5.64
N LEU A 48 -2.02 3.73 5.33
CA LEU A 48 -1.75 2.62 4.43
C LEU A 48 -2.35 2.88 3.05
N THR A 49 -1.58 2.57 2.00
CA THR A 49 -2.12 2.50 0.63
C THR A 49 -3.11 1.35 0.52
N GLU A 50 -3.93 1.34 -0.53
CA GLU A 50 -4.89 0.26 -0.76
C GLU A 50 -4.22 -1.12 -0.79
N ARG A 51 -3.03 -1.20 -1.40
CA ARG A 51 -2.23 -2.42 -1.44
C ARG A 51 -1.78 -2.86 -0.05
N GLU A 52 -1.31 -1.93 0.78
CA GLU A 52 -0.93 -2.22 2.16
C GLU A 52 -2.15 -2.60 3.01
N GLN A 53 -3.32 -2.00 2.77
CA GLN A 53 -4.58 -2.39 3.41
C GLN A 53 -5.00 -3.80 3.02
N LYS A 54 -4.92 -4.17 1.74
CA LYS A 54 -5.15 -5.56 1.29
C LYS A 54 -4.22 -6.53 2.02
N SER A 55 -2.94 -6.20 2.12
CA SER A 55 -1.94 -7.01 2.84
C SER A 55 -2.24 -7.11 4.34
N PHE A 56 -2.69 -6.01 4.95
CA PHE A 56 -3.13 -5.96 6.33
C PHE A 56 -4.33 -6.90 6.56
N TRP A 57 -5.32 -6.87 5.68
CA TRP A 57 -6.51 -7.71 5.81
C TRP A 57 -6.24 -9.18 5.50
N VAL A 58 -5.30 -9.51 4.61
CA VAL A 58 -4.80 -10.88 4.45
C VAL A 58 -4.18 -11.40 5.75
N ARG A 59 -3.44 -10.55 6.48
CA ARG A 59 -2.79 -10.93 7.75
C ARG A 59 -3.78 -11.06 8.90
N PHE A 60 -4.70 -10.10 9.05
CA PHE A 60 -5.56 -10.00 10.24
C PHE A 60 -7.00 -10.47 10.00
N HIS A 61 -7.38 -10.81 8.77
CA HIS A 61 -8.65 -11.38 8.33
C HIS A 61 -9.89 -10.48 8.50
N SER A 62 -10.04 -9.77 9.62
CA SER A 62 -11.18 -8.87 9.87
C SER A 62 -10.87 -7.83 10.95
N ALA A 63 -11.65 -6.75 10.99
CA ALA A 63 -11.52 -5.70 12.01
C ALA A 63 -11.77 -6.24 13.43
N ARG A 64 -12.72 -7.17 13.61
CA ARG A 64 -12.97 -7.85 14.88
C ARG A 64 -11.74 -8.62 15.38
N ASN A 65 -11.04 -9.29 14.47
CA ASN A 65 -9.84 -10.03 14.81
C ASN A 65 -8.66 -9.08 15.12
N ALA A 66 -8.49 -8.05 14.29
CA ALA A 66 -7.45 -7.02 14.46
C ALA A 66 -7.58 -6.23 15.77
N LEU A 67 -8.80 -5.90 16.22
CA LEU A 67 -9.03 -5.18 17.48
C LEU A 67 -9.30 -6.10 18.68
N GLY A 68 -9.44 -7.40 18.46
CA GLY A 68 -9.68 -8.41 19.50
C GLY A 68 -8.39 -9.17 19.82
N PRO A 69 -8.34 -10.48 19.51
CA PRO A 69 -7.22 -11.34 19.91
C PRO A 69 -5.87 -10.91 19.30
N ASN A 70 -5.86 -10.23 18.15
CA ASN A 70 -4.64 -9.76 17.50
C ASN A 70 -4.33 -8.28 17.72
N LEU A 71 -4.94 -7.61 18.72
CA LEU A 71 -4.72 -6.18 18.97
C LEU A 71 -3.25 -5.79 19.12
N GLY A 72 -2.46 -6.62 19.82
CA GLY A 72 -1.02 -6.40 19.96
C GLY A 72 -0.29 -6.41 18.62
N GLY A 73 -0.53 -7.45 17.81
CA GLY A 73 0.08 -7.61 16.49
C GLY A 73 -0.37 -6.53 15.49
N ALA A 74 -1.66 -6.18 15.48
CA ALA A 74 -2.19 -5.13 14.63
C ALA A 74 -1.63 -3.76 15.01
N SER A 75 -1.58 -3.43 16.31
CA SER A 75 -1.00 -2.17 16.79
C SER A 75 0.49 -2.07 16.45
N SER A 76 1.24 -3.15 16.64
CA SER A 76 2.68 -3.23 16.34
C SER A 76 2.95 -3.09 14.84
N TYR A 77 2.17 -3.77 14.00
CA TYR A 77 2.24 -3.64 12.54
C TYR A 77 2.00 -2.19 12.09
N LEU A 78 0.92 -1.57 12.57
CA LEU A 78 0.54 -0.20 12.21
C LEU A 78 1.56 0.82 12.72
N ALA A 79 2.13 0.62 13.91
CA ALA A 79 3.20 1.46 14.43
C ALA A 79 4.46 1.37 13.58
N GLY A 80 4.83 0.17 13.12
CA GLY A 80 5.96 -0.02 12.20
C GLY A 80 5.75 0.68 10.86
N ARG A 81 4.53 0.58 10.28
CA ARG A 81 4.18 1.31 9.05
C ARG A 81 4.18 2.82 9.23
N TRP A 82 3.68 3.32 10.37
CA TRP A 82 3.76 4.74 10.71
C TRP A 82 5.21 5.22 10.78
N ALA A 83 6.05 4.57 11.59
CA ALA A 83 7.46 4.93 11.76
C ALA A 83 8.20 4.91 10.42
N ALA A 84 7.98 3.87 9.61
CA ALA A 84 8.59 3.76 8.30
C ALA A 84 8.23 4.92 7.37
N LYS A 85 6.94 5.28 7.29
CA LYS A 85 6.52 6.39 6.42
C LYS A 85 7.07 7.73 6.89
N GLU A 86 7.07 7.99 8.20
CA GLU A 86 7.69 9.19 8.77
C GLU A 86 9.21 9.25 8.52
N ALA A 87 9.92 8.13 8.67
CA ALA A 87 11.35 8.05 8.36
C ALA A 87 11.61 8.38 6.88
N ILE A 88 10.82 7.81 5.97
CA ILE A 88 10.96 8.06 4.52
C ILE A 88 10.67 9.53 4.18
N ILE A 89 9.60 10.11 4.72
CA ILE A 89 9.26 11.54 4.53
C ILE A 89 10.41 12.46 4.96
N LYS A 90 11.17 12.09 5.99
CA LYS A 90 12.36 12.82 6.43
C LYS A 90 13.55 12.63 5.47
N ALA A 91 13.76 11.42 4.97
CA ALA A 91 14.87 11.10 4.07
C ALA A 91 14.73 11.79 2.70
N VAL A 92 13.52 11.88 2.15
CA VAL A 92 13.28 12.36 0.77
C VAL A 92 13.14 13.88 0.62
N LYS A 93 13.45 14.66 1.66
CA LYS A 93 13.44 16.13 1.58
C LYS A 93 14.37 16.61 0.45
N PRO A 94 13.98 17.66 -0.31
CA PRO A 94 12.91 18.62 -0.03
C PRO A 94 11.51 18.20 -0.50
N ARG A 95 11.35 17.03 -1.13
CA ARG A 95 10.04 16.57 -1.60
C ARG A 95 9.08 16.46 -0.40
N ILE A 96 7.88 17.03 -0.55
CA ILE A 96 6.81 16.90 0.43
C ILE A 96 5.96 15.72 -0.01
N LEU A 97 6.00 14.65 0.77
CA LEU A 97 5.23 13.43 0.52
C LEU A 97 4.06 13.32 1.47
N THR A 98 3.01 12.70 0.98
CA THR A 98 1.93 12.11 1.77
C THR A 98 2.23 10.62 2.01
N PRO A 99 1.63 10.00 3.05
CA PRO A 99 1.78 8.57 3.28
C PRO A 99 1.40 7.68 2.10
N HIS A 100 0.46 8.12 1.25
CA HIS A 100 -0.05 7.34 0.12
C HIS A 100 0.88 7.32 -1.09
N GLU A 101 1.88 8.20 -1.15
CA GLU A 101 2.94 8.17 -2.17
C GLU A 101 4.06 7.19 -1.81
N ILE A 102 3.94 6.47 -0.69
CA ILE A 102 4.94 5.56 -0.17
C ILE A 102 4.33 4.16 -0.05
N ILE A 103 4.88 3.19 -0.77
CA ILE A 103 4.49 1.79 -0.69
C ILE A 103 5.62 1.01 -0.02
N ILE A 104 5.32 0.32 1.08
CA ILE A 104 6.28 -0.57 1.75
C ILE A 104 6.08 -2.01 1.28
N LEU A 105 7.15 -2.62 0.77
CA LEU A 105 7.15 -3.94 0.15
C LEU A 105 8.14 -4.86 0.87
N HIS A 106 7.91 -6.16 0.68
CA HIS A 106 8.83 -7.20 1.10
C HIS A 106 9.45 -7.80 -0.16
N GLU A 107 10.78 -7.86 -0.22
CA GLU A 107 11.48 -8.53 -1.30
C GLU A 107 11.15 -10.02 -1.25
N SER A 108 10.62 -10.53 -2.36
CA SER A 108 10.35 -11.94 -2.55
C SER A 108 11.43 -12.52 -3.46
N MET A 109 12.60 -12.86 -2.89
CA MET A 109 13.38 -14.08 -3.18
C MET A 109 14.90 -13.95 -2.92
N SER A 110 15.45 -14.90 -2.16
CA SER A 110 16.42 -15.86 -2.69
C SER A 110 16.37 -17.16 -1.84
N ILE A 111 16.59 -18.31 -2.48
CA ILE A 111 16.48 -19.67 -1.89
C ILE A 111 17.45 -19.90 -0.71
N GLN A 112 18.38 -18.97 -0.45
CA GLN A 112 19.45 -19.14 0.53
C GLN A 112 19.39 -18.17 1.72
N ASN A 113 18.43 -17.26 1.79
CA ASN A 113 18.31 -16.35 2.94
C ASN A 113 16.85 -16.23 3.40
N SER A 114 16.60 -16.58 4.66
CA SER A 114 15.26 -16.61 5.27
C SER A 114 14.73 -15.23 5.64
N ASP A 115 15.53 -14.16 5.49
CA ASP A 115 15.13 -12.82 5.89
C ASP A 115 14.52 -12.04 4.73
N ARG A 116 13.26 -11.66 4.88
CA ARG A 116 12.52 -10.89 3.87
C ARG A 116 12.94 -9.43 3.98
N GLU A 117 13.94 -9.02 3.19
CA GLU A 117 14.38 -7.63 3.16
C GLU A 117 13.19 -6.71 2.86
N VAL A 118 13.03 -5.67 3.66
CA VAL A 118 11.98 -4.67 3.50
C VAL A 118 12.54 -3.50 2.72
N TYR A 119 11.78 -3.01 1.75
CA TYR A 119 12.11 -1.77 1.06
C TYR A 119 10.83 -0.97 0.82
N ALA A 120 10.99 0.27 0.40
CA ALA A 120 9.88 1.11 0.00
C ALA A 120 10.08 1.68 -1.40
N ILE A 121 8.99 1.94 -2.08
CA ILE A 121 8.95 2.71 -3.32
C ILE A 121 8.24 4.02 -3.02
N VAL A 122 8.92 5.12 -3.30
CA VAL A 122 8.36 6.48 -3.29
C VAL A 122 7.91 6.78 -4.71
N LEU A 123 6.60 6.81 -4.93
CA LEU A 123 6.02 6.94 -6.25
C LEU A 123 6.29 8.33 -6.84
N ASP A 124 6.53 8.46 -8.14
CA ASP A 124 6.69 9.78 -8.78
C ASP A 124 5.38 10.56 -8.89
N ARG A 125 4.26 9.83 -8.98
CA ARG A 125 2.89 10.35 -8.90
C ARG A 125 2.16 9.61 -7.78
N PRO A 126 1.22 10.26 -7.06
CA PRO A 126 0.38 9.54 -6.10
C PRO A 126 -0.34 8.39 -6.79
N ASP A 127 -0.55 7.27 -6.10
CA ASP A 127 -1.27 6.11 -6.63
C ASP A 127 -2.70 6.53 -7.01
N LEU A 128 -2.93 6.81 -8.29
CA LEU A 128 -4.19 7.35 -8.81
C LEU A 128 -5.30 6.29 -8.92
N SER A 129 -5.11 5.05 -8.44
CA SER A 129 -6.13 4.00 -8.47
C SER A 129 -7.47 4.45 -7.85
N LEU A 130 -7.44 5.46 -6.98
CA LEU A 130 -8.62 6.07 -6.36
C LEU A 130 -9.26 7.22 -7.15
N ILE A 131 -8.54 7.91 -8.03
CA ILE A 131 -9.07 9.11 -8.71
C ILE A 131 -9.91 8.73 -9.93
N ASP A 132 -9.51 7.68 -10.66
CA ASP A 132 -10.28 7.15 -11.79
C ASP A 132 -11.60 6.50 -11.33
N GLU A 133 -11.62 5.80 -10.20
CA GLU A 133 -12.85 5.16 -9.69
C GLU A 133 -13.87 6.18 -9.15
N LEU A 134 -13.42 7.31 -8.59
CA LEU A 134 -14.29 8.39 -8.15
C LEU A 134 -14.78 9.26 -9.32
N SER A 135 -13.93 9.48 -10.33
CA SER A 135 -14.31 10.14 -11.59
C SER A 135 -15.37 9.32 -12.34
N GLY A 136 -15.16 8.00 -12.46
CA GLY A 136 -16.10 7.11 -13.15
C GLY A 136 -17.45 6.95 -12.45
N ARG A 137 -17.51 7.11 -11.11
CA ARG A 137 -18.77 7.09 -10.36
C ARG A 137 -19.56 8.40 -10.42
N ALA A 138 -18.89 9.54 -10.54
CA ALA A 138 -19.56 10.84 -10.68
C ALA A 138 -20.28 10.96 -12.04
N GLU A 139 -19.72 10.40 -13.12
CA GLU A 139 -20.34 10.44 -14.45
C GLU A 139 -21.53 9.47 -14.63
N GLN A 140 -21.65 8.45 -13.78
CA GLN A 140 -22.73 7.46 -13.84
C GLN A 140 -23.98 7.87 -13.03
N ALA A 141 -23.85 8.77 -12.06
CA ALA A 141 -24.97 9.22 -11.24
C ALA A 141 -25.89 10.24 -11.95
N ASP A 142 -25.38 10.95 -12.97
CA ASP A 142 -26.11 12.01 -13.68
C ASP A 142 -26.90 11.52 -14.92
N LYS A 143 -26.88 10.20 -15.21
CA LYS A 143 -27.57 9.62 -16.39
C LYS A 143 -28.79 8.76 -16.08
N SER A 144 -29.18 8.58 -14.82
CA SER A 144 -30.33 7.74 -14.43
C SER A 144 -31.42 8.54 -13.72
N SER A 145 -32.00 9.53 -14.41
CA SER A 145 -33.29 10.11 -14.01
C SER A 145 -33.99 10.80 -15.18
N SER A 146 -34.60 10.02 -16.08
CA SER A 146 -35.73 10.45 -16.92
C SER A 146 -36.38 9.25 -17.62
N ASN A 147 -37.46 8.69 -17.05
CA ASN A 147 -38.79 8.64 -17.66
C ASN A 147 -39.72 7.62 -16.98
N GLU A 148 -40.98 8.03 -16.93
CA GLU A 148 -42.14 7.47 -16.25
C GLU A 148 -42.79 6.29 -17.00
N GLU A 149 -43.46 5.46 -16.19
CA GLU A 149 -44.70 4.67 -16.34
C GLU A 149 -45.20 4.18 -17.72
N GLU A 150 -45.53 2.87 -17.81
CA GLU A 150 -46.88 2.42 -18.18
C GLU A 150 -47.16 0.92 -17.86
N HIS A 151 -48.42 0.64 -17.51
CA HIS A 151 -49.05 -0.64 -17.15
C HIS A 151 -49.30 -1.59 -18.34
N LYS A 152 -49.27 -2.93 -18.13
CA LYS A 152 -50.37 -3.86 -18.49
C LYS A 152 -50.16 -5.33 -18.06
N GLU A 153 -51.31 -5.98 -17.86
CA GLU A 153 -51.58 -7.33 -17.33
C GLU A 153 -51.26 -8.50 -18.30
N GLY A 154 -51.18 -9.73 -17.76
CA GLY A 154 -51.76 -10.91 -18.42
C GLY A 154 -50.90 -12.17 -18.66
N SER A 155 -51.07 -13.17 -17.77
CA SER A 155 -51.31 -14.61 -18.01
C SER A 155 -50.25 -15.60 -18.58
N SER A 156 -50.07 -16.68 -17.79
CA SER A 156 -49.98 -18.13 -18.11
C SER A 156 -48.84 -18.72 -18.97
N GLY A 157 -48.21 -19.80 -18.47
CA GLY A 157 -47.52 -20.79 -19.31
C GLY A 157 -46.46 -21.65 -18.61
N GLU A 158 -46.74 -22.95 -18.54
CA GLU A 158 -46.09 -24.08 -17.86
C GLU A 158 -44.69 -24.59 -18.33
N LEU A 159 -44.07 -25.42 -17.47
CA LEU A 159 -43.19 -26.61 -17.69
C LEU A 159 -41.63 -26.49 -17.78
N LYS A 160 -40.96 -27.32 -16.96
CA LYS A 160 -39.50 -27.68 -16.88
C LYS A 160 -39.13 -28.76 -17.93
N PRO A 161 -37.99 -29.53 -17.90
CA PRO A 161 -36.73 -29.49 -17.12
C PRO A 161 -35.43 -29.84 -17.94
N THR A 162 -34.32 -30.08 -17.21
CA THR A 162 -33.12 -30.92 -17.52
C THR A 162 -32.00 -30.25 -18.35
N ASP A 163 -30.68 -30.50 -18.21
CA ASP A 163 -29.87 -31.59 -17.62
C ASP A 163 -28.49 -31.09 -17.13
N LYS A 164 -27.94 -31.78 -16.12
CA LYS A 164 -26.48 -31.86 -15.83
C LYS A 164 -25.93 -33.15 -16.45
N PRO A 165 -24.63 -33.18 -16.78
CA PRO A 165 -23.76 -34.25 -16.21
C PRO A 165 -22.38 -33.66 -15.82
N SER A 166 -21.83 -33.79 -14.60
CA SER A 166 -21.03 -34.90 -14.02
C SER A 166 -20.33 -35.79 -15.06
N SER A 167 -19.06 -36.16 -15.01
CA SER A 167 -17.98 -36.14 -14.03
C SER A 167 -16.78 -36.86 -14.71
N ASN A 168 -15.67 -36.96 -13.97
CA ASN A 168 -14.53 -37.88 -14.17
C ASN A 168 -13.38 -37.32 -15.01
N GLU A 169 -12.11 -37.51 -14.67
CA GLU A 169 -11.37 -37.89 -13.44
C GLU A 169 -9.90 -37.86 -13.89
N LYS A 170 -8.98 -37.46 -12.99
CA LYS A 170 -7.54 -37.84 -12.99
C LYS A 170 -6.66 -37.19 -14.07
N THR A 171 -5.42 -36.77 -13.84
CA THR A 171 -4.52 -36.75 -12.69
C THR A 171 -3.24 -36.02 -13.18
N LEU A 172 -2.57 -35.29 -12.28
CA LEU A 172 -1.19 -34.78 -12.39
C LEU A 172 -0.90 -33.71 -13.45
N LEU A 173 -1.12 -32.44 -13.08
CA LEU A 173 -0.10 -31.42 -13.33
C LEU A 173 -0.18 -30.34 -12.25
N THR A 174 0.68 -30.49 -11.25
CA THR A 174 1.31 -29.35 -10.56
C THR A 174 1.71 -28.29 -11.59
N GLN A 175 1.47 -27.01 -11.27
CA GLN A 175 1.76 -25.80 -12.05
C GLN A 175 0.57 -25.24 -12.86
N LYS A 176 -0.14 -24.28 -12.27
CA LYS A 176 -0.33 -22.95 -12.87
C LYS A 176 -1.06 -22.03 -11.90
N TRP A 177 -0.37 -20.95 -11.56
CA TRP A 177 -0.97 -19.71 -11.08
C TRP A 177 -2.02 -19.28 -12.11
N ASP A 178 -3.30 -19.20 -11.71
CA ASP A 178 -4.16 -18.05 -12.04
C ASP A 178 -5.62 -18.15 -11.53
N LYS A 179 -6.04 -17.03 -10.92
CA LYS A 179 -7.33 -16.32 -11.08
C LYS A 179 -8.62 -16.87 -10.47
N SER A 180 -9.04 -16.24 -9.38
CA SER A 180 -10.28 -15.43 -9.37
C SER A 180 -10.36 -14.57 -8.10
N GLY A 181 -10.19 -13.25 -8.26
CA GLY A 181 -10.30 -12.30 -7.16
C GLY A 181 -9.74 -10.90 -7.45
N GLY A 182 -10.16 -10.26 -8.56
CA GLY A 182 -10.11 -8.80 -8.78
C GLY A 182 -8.78 -8.09 -8.50
N GLU A 183 -7.81 -8.24 -9.41
CA GLU A 183 -6.60 -7.41 -9.44
C GLU A 183 -6.85 -6.08 -10.15
N THR A 184 -6.97 -4.99 -9.39
CA THR A 184 -6.87 -3.60 -9.88
C THR A 184 -5.60 -2.91 -9.42
N SER A 185 -4.58 -3.63 -8.94
CA SER A 185 -3.28 -3.04 -8.62
C SER A 185 -2.30 -3.28 -9.76
N LYS A 186 -1.72 -2.21 -10.30
CA LYS A 186 -0.68 -2.27 -11.35
C LYS A 186 0.44 -3.26 -10.95
N PRO A 187 0.97 -4.06 -11.90
CA PRO A 187 2.17 -4.87 -11.69
C PRO A 187 3.31 -4.04 -11.10
N LEU A 188 4.10 -4.63 -10.19
CA LEU A 188 5.23 -3.98 -9.51
C LEU A 188 6.21 -3.33 -10.48
N ASP A 189 6.43 -3.95 -11.64
CA ASP A 189 7.37 -3.53 -12.67
C ASP A 189 6.93 -2.27 -13.44
N LEU A 190 5.72 -1.76 -13.15
CA LEU A 190 5.14 -0.54 -13.73
C LEU A 190 5.01 0.61 -12.71
N LEU A 191 5.55 0.44 -11.49
CA LEU A 191 5.57 1.51 -10.50
C LEU A 191 6.78 2.41 -10.74
N ASP A 192 6.57 3.52 -11.45
CA ASP A 192 7.56 4.58 -11.58
C ASP A 192 7.78 5.25 -10.21
N GLY A 193 8.98 5.10 -9.68
CA GLY A 193 9.33 5.71 -8.40
C GLY A 193 10.75 5.44 -7.92
N GLN A 194 11.10 6.11 -6.83
CA GLN A 194 12.39 6.03 -6.17
C GLN A 194 12.39 4.90 -5.14
N ILE A 195 13.34 3.97 -5.25
CA ILE A 195 13.55 2.91 -4.26
C ILE A 195 14.26 3.49 -3.02
N VAL A 196 13.74 3.12 -1.86
CA VAL A 196 14.26 3.48 -0.54
C VAL A 196 14.56 2.21 0.24
N LYS A 197 15.81 2.03 0.67
CA LYS A 197 16.21 0.92 1.55
C LYS A 197 15.72 1.21 2.96
N LEU A 198 15.02 0.26 3.57
CA LEU A 198 14.25 0.47 4.79
C LEU A 198 14.47 -0.69 5.77
N SER A 199 14.71 -0.35 7.04
CA SER A 199 14.67 -1.30 8.14
C SER A 199 13.56 -0.91 9.10
N ILE A 200 12.79 -1.89 9.55
CA ILE A 200 11.76 -1.73 10.58
C ILE A 200 12.04 -2.76 11.67
N SER A 201 12.12 -2.32 12.91
CA SER A 201 12.27 -3.19 14.07
C SER A 201 11.27 -2.81 15.16
N HIS A 202 11.10 -3.71 16.12
CA HIS A 202 10.27 -3.50 17.30
C HIS A 202 11.10 -3.82 18.54
N ASP A 203 11.03 -2.94 19.53
CA ASP A 203 11.66 -3.14 20.83
C ASP A 203 10.67 -2.72 21.93
N GLY A 204 10.25 -3.68 22.75
CA GLY A 204 9.22 -3.51 23.77
C GLY A 204 7.95 -2.84 23.23
N GLU A 205 7.69 -1.62 23.70
CA GLU A 205 6.51 -0.83 23.34
C GLU A 205 6.74 0.15 22.18
N TYR A 206 7.87 0.06 21.48
CA TYR A 206 8.25 0.97 20.41
C TYR A 206 8.47 0.23 19.09
N ALA A 207 8.06 0.86 18.01
CA ALA A 207 8.45 0.51 16.65
C ALA A 207 9.46 1.55 16.15
N PHE A 208 10.56 1.08 15.57
CA PHE A 208 11.62 1.94 15.04
C PHE A 208 11.79 1.69 13.56
N ALA A 209 12.03 2.75 12.79
CA ALA A 209 12.34 2.63 11.38
C ALA A 209 13.47 3.56 10.97
N VAL A 210 14.38 3.04 10.15
CA VAL A 210 15.47 3.79 9.52
C VAL A 210 15.50 3.48 8.05
N CYS A 211 15.75 4.51 7.25
CA CYS A 211 15.87 4.34 5.81
C CYS A 211 16.96 5.22 5.20
N ILE A 212 17.41 4.82 4.02
CA ILE A 212 18.33 5.58 3.18
C ILE A 212 17.66 5.82 1.83
N ALA A 213 17.58 7.08 1.43
CA ALA A 213 17.05 7.49 0.13
C ALA A 213 18.12 8.28 -0.65
N PRO A 214 18.33 8.01 -1.95
CA PRO A 214 19.19 8.86 -2.76
C PRO A 214 18.66 10.30 -2.78
N GLU A 215 19.55 11.28 -2.76
CA GLU A 215 19.17 12.68 -2.93
C GLU A 215 18.78 12.90 -4.39
N MET A 216 17.58 13.43 -4.63
CA MET A 216 17.21 13.83 -5.98
C MET A 216 18.08 15.01 -6.41
N PRO A 217 18.73 14.95 -7.58
CA PRO A 217 19.55 16.05 -8.07
C PRO A 217 18.66 17.29 -8.19
N ARG A 218 19.02 18.37 -7.51
CA ARG A 218 18.29 19.64 -7.69
C ARG A 218 18.55 20.10 -9.12
N LEU A 219 17.58 20.77 -9.73
CA LEU A 219 17.73 21.32 -11.08
C LEU A 219 18.94 22.28 -11.21
N SER A 220 19.43 22.81 -10.09
CA SER A 220 20.64 23.64 -9.97
C SER A 220 21.94 22.88 -9.68
N ASP A 221 21.89 21.57 -9.42
CA ASP A 221 23.07 20.79 -9.03
C ASP A 221 23.90 20.43 -10.28
N ALA A 222 24.77 21.37 -10.68
CA ALA A 222 25.81 21.14 -11.68
C ALA A 222 26.87 20.08 -11.27
N GLY A 223 26.73 19.46 -10.09
CA GLY A 223 27.66 18.45 -9.56
C GLY A 223 27.68 17.14 -10.33
N GLY A 224 26.59 16.76 -11.01
CA GLY A 224 26.54 15.54 -11.82
C GLY A 224 27.26 15.65 -13.17
N LYS A 225 27.37 16.86 -13.74
CA LYS A 225 28.06 17.09 -15.02
C LYS A 225 29.59 17.01 -14.90
N ALA A 226 30.14 17.15 -13.70
CA ALA A 226 31.58 17.03 -13.47
C ALA A 226 32.07 15.58 -13.43
N ALA A 227 31.25 14.63 -12.93
CA ALA A 227 31.65 13.23 -12.85
C ALA A 227 31.63 12.51 -14.21
N ALA A 228 30.76 12.92 -15.14
CA ALA A 228 30.63 12.29 -16.46
C ALA A 228 31.71 12.73 -17.48
N ARG A 229 32.52 13.76 -17.19
CA ARG A 229 33.50 14.31 -18.15
C ARG A 229 34.91 13.71 -18.08
N ASN A 230 35.18 12.80 -17.14
CA ASN A 230 36.52 12.20 -16.98
C ASN A 230 36.61 10.74 -17.49
N GLY A 231 35.61 10.25 -18.22
CA GLY A 231 35.58 8.89 -18.79
C GLY A 231 35.93 8.80 -20.28
N GLU A 232 36.06 9.92 -20.99
CA GLU A 232 36.45 9.96 -22.40
C GLU A 232 37.79 10.70 -22.51
N ILE A 233 38.87 9.98 -22.26
CA ILE A 233 40.19 10.07 -22.91
C ILE A 233 40.97 8.89 -22.34
N LEU A 234 41.03 7.80 -23.11
CA LEU A 234 42.22 7.01 -23.45
C LEU A 234 41.80 5.97 -24.51
#